data_AF-A0A3R9ATS6-F1
#
_entry.id   AF-A0A3R9ATS6-F1
#
_cell.length_a   1.000
_cell.length_b   1.000
_cell.length_c   1.000
_cell.angle_alpha   90.00
_cell.angle_beta   90.00
_cell.angle_gamma   90.00
#
_symmetry.space_group_name_H-M   'P 1'
#
loop_
_entity.id
_entity.type
_entity.pdbx_description
1 polymer ?
#
loop_
_entity_poly.entity_id
_entity_poly.type
_entity_poly.pdbx_seq_one_letter_code
_entity_poly.pdbx_strand_id
1 'polypeptide(L)'
;MFNKILVVCVGNICRSPTAERLLKHYQPELTVDSAGLGALVGKGADESAASVARDHNLSLDGHCARQVTGRMCREYDLILTMEKRHIHSLCDIAPEMRGKVMLFGHWDNEREIPDPYRKSREAFEAVYTLLDQSARQWAQALKAQQG
;
A
#
# COMPACT_ATOMS: atom_id res chain seq x y z
N MET A 1 1.70 -6.18 18.43
CA MET A 1 0.48 -6.46 17.65
C MET A 1 0.27 -5.29 16.70
N PHE A 2 0.12 -5.54 15.40
CA PHE A 2 -0.07 -4.49 14.40
C PHE A 2 -1.57 -4.35 14.10
N ASN A 3 -2.18 -3.22 14.49
CA ASN A 3 -3.61 -2.97 14.27
C ASN A 3 -3.84 -1.82 13.28
N LYS A 4 -2.89 -0.90 13.18
CA LYS A 4 -2.90 0.24 12.26
C LYS A 4 -1.78 0.09 11.23
N ILE A 5 -2.16 0.00 9.96
CA ILE A 5 -1.22 -0.15 8.84
C ILE A 5 -1.33 1.04 7.89
N LEU A 6 -0.20 1.66 7.57
CA LEU A 6 -0.10 2.69 6.54
C LEU A 6 0.56 2.12 5.30
N VAL A 7 -0.14 2.15 4.17
CA VAL A 7 0.38 1.73 2.87
C VAL A 7 0.87 2.95 2.10
N VAL A 8 2.14 2.95 1.66
CA VAL A 8 2.78 4.08 1.00
C VAL A 8 3.28 3.72 -0.39
N CYS A 9 2.96 4.55 -1.38
CA CYS A 9 3.62 4.53 -2.69
C CYS A 9 4.09 5.95 -3.06
N VAL A 10 4.38 6.24 -4.33
CA VAL A 10 4.76 7.60 -4.74
C VAL A 10 3.53 8.52 -4.80
N GLY A 11 2.68 8.35 -5.80
CA GLY A 11 1.58 9.30 -6.08
C GLY A 11 0.30 9.13 -5.26
N ASN A 12 0.16 8.03 -4.52
CA ASN A 12 -1.05 7.65 -3.78
C ASN A 12 -2.33 7.61 -4.63
N ILE A 13 -2.23 7.18 -5.88
CA ILE A 13 -3.39 7.05 -6.78
C ILE A 13 -3.51 5.67 -7.43
N CYS A 14 -2.44 4.88 -7.51
CA CYS A 14 -2.45 3.55 -8.13
C CYS A 14 -2.23 2.45 -7.09
N ARG A 15 -0.99 2.27 -6.62
CA ARG A 15 -0.58 1.09 -5.84
C ARG A 15 -1.11 1.08 -4.41
N SER A 16 -0.87 2.15 -3.66
CA SER A 16 -1.28 2.21 -2.25
C SER A 16 -2.80 2.18 -2.01
N PRO A 17 -3.67 2.83 -2.81
CA PRO A 17 -5.11 2.64 -2.65
C PRO A 17 -5.56 1.20 -2.93
N THR A 18 -5.01 0.55 -3.96
CA THR A 18 -5.34 -0.86 -4.26
C THR A 18 -4.91 -1.78 -3.12
N ALA A 19 -3.67 -1.64 -2.63
CA ALA A 19 -3.19 -2.42 -1.49
C ALA A 19 -3.98 -2.18 -0.19
N GLU A 20 -4.39 -0.94 0.08
CA GLU A 20 -5.24 -0.61 1.22
C GLU A 20 -6.55 -1.39 1.17
N ARG A 21 -7.23 -1.37 0.02
CA ARG A 21 -8.54 -2.04 -0.16
C ARG A 21 -8.40 -3.56 -0.11
N LEU A 22 -7.33 -4.12 -0.67
CA LEU A 22 -7.03 -5.55 -0.58
C LEU A 22 -6.78 -6.00 0.87
N LEU A 23 -5.98 -5.26 1.64
CA LEU A 23 -5.77 -5.60 3.05
C LEU A 23 -7.06 -5.50 3.87
N LYS A 24 -7.87 -4.45 3.67
CA LYS A 24 -9.20 -4.35 4.29
C LYS A 24 -10.12 -5.50 3.92
N HIS A 25 -10.03 -5.99 2.67
CA HIS A 25 -10.80 -7.14 2.22
C HIS A 25 -10.41 -8.43 2.96
N TYR A 26 -9.12 -8.69 3.15
CA TYR A 26 -8.64 -9.90 3.82
C TYR A 26 -8.63 -9.84 5.34
N GLN A 27 -8.54 -8.64 5.91
CA GLN A 27 -8.46 -8.34 7.34
C GLN A 27 -9.33 -7.12 7.68
N PRO A 28 -10.67 -7.29 7.69
CA PRO A 28 -11.62 -6.19 7.90
C PRO A 28 -11.51 -5.53 9.29
N GLU A 29 -10.93 -6.22 10.26
CA GLU A 29 -10.68 -5.73 11.62
C GLU A 29 -9.52 -4.73 11.70
N LEU A 30 -8.63 -4.68 10.70
CA LEU A 30 -7.48 -3.79 10.71
C LEU A 30 -7.85 -2.38 10.25
N THR A 31 -7.25 -1.39 10.90
CA THR A 31 -7.27 -0.01 10.38
C THR A 31 -6.17 0.11 9.34
N VAL A 32 -6.55 0.09 8.06
CA VAL A 32 -5.61 0.27 6.95
C VAL A 32 -5.89 1.56 6.23
N ASP A 33 -4.83 2.27 5.90
CA ASP A 33 -4.89 3.61 5.35
C ASP A 33 -3.78 3.76 4.32
N SER A 34 -3.95 4.63 3.32
CA SER A 34 -2.92 4.88 2.31
C SER A 34 -2.42 6.32 2.29
N ALA A 35 -1.17 6.50 1.85
CA ALA A 35 -0.55 7.80 1.61
C ALA A 35 0.50 7.72 0.48
N GLY A 36 1.11 8.86 0.14
CA GLY A 36 2.12 8.97 -0.91
C GLY A 36 3.33 9.81 -0.52
N LEU A 37 4.51 9.41 -0.98
CA LEU A 37 5.77 10.16 -0.83
C LEU A 37 5.78 11.46 -1.65
N GLY A 38 5.15 11.45 -2.81
CA GLY A 38 4.91 12.62 -3.66
C GLY A 38 3.47 12.59 -4.11
N ALA A 39 2.56 12.66 -3.15
CA ALA A 39 1.15 12.39 -3.37
C ALA A 39 0.52 13.45 -4.28
N LEU A 40 -0.38 13.01 -5.15
CA LEU A 40 -1.23 13.92 -5.93
C LEU A 40 -2.43 14.34 -5.07
N VAL A 41 -2.17 15.14 -4.03
CA VAL A 41 -3.14 15.46 -2.96
C VAL A 41 -4.51 15.89 -3.51
N GLY A 42 -5.57 15.30 -2.97
CA GLY A 42 -6.96 15.60 -3.34
C GLY A 42 -7.48 14.81 -4.54
N LYS A 43 -6.63 14.09 -5.28
CA LYS A 43 -7.06 13.26 -6.40
C LYS A 43 -7.67 11.93 -5.94
N GLY A 44 -8.64 11.44 -6.70
CA GLY A 44 -9.15 10.07 -6.56
C GLY A 44 -8.14 9.03 -7.02
N ALA A 45 -8.55 7.75 -6.96
CA ALA A 45 -7.77 6.67 -7.53
C ALA A 45 -7.63 6.85 -9.06
N ASP A 46 -6.50 6.43 -9.61
CA ASP A 46 -6.25 6.43 -11.05
C ASP A 46 -7.29 5.57 -11.76
N GLU A 47 -7.82 6.04 -12.88
CA GLU A 47 -8.89 5.36 -13.61
C GLU A 47 -8.49 3.95 -14.07
N SER A 48 -7.22 3.74 -14.45
CA SER A 48 -6.73 2.42 -14.85
C SER A 48 -6.64 1.48 -13.65
N ALA A 49 -6.15 1.99 -12.50
CA ALA A 49 -6.13 1.23 -11.26
C ALA A 49 -7.54 0.86 -10.78
N ALA A 50 -8.47 1.81 -10.85
CA ALA A 50 -9.88 1.59 -10.49
C ALA A 50 -10.59 0.65 -11.47
N SER A 51 -10.27 0.71 -12.76
CA SER A 51 -10.80 -0.24 -13.75
C SER A 51 -10.36 -1.67 -13.44
N VAL A 52 -9.05 -1.90 -13.27
CA VAL A 52 -8.52 -3.24 -12.96
C VAL A 52 -9.06 -3.74 -11.62
N ALA A 53 -9.08 -2.90 -10.58
CA ALA A 53 -9.65 -3.30 -9.29
C ALA A 53 -11.12 -3.74 -9.41
N ARG A 54 -11.93 -3.03 -10.20
CA ARG A 54 -13.34 -3.38 -10.43
C ARG A 54 -13.50 -4.73 -11.14
N ASP A 55 -12.64 -5.06 -12.10
CA ASP A 55 -12.67 -6.37 -12.78
C ASP A 55 -12.46 -7.53 -11.78
N HIS A 56 -11.76 -7.25 -10.67
CA HIS A 56 -11.55 -8.16 -9.55
C HIS A 56 -12.53 -7.95 -8.38
N ASN A 57 -13.66 -7.28 -8.61
CA ASN A 57 -14.69 -6.99 -7.61
C ASN A 57 -14.21 -6.16 -6.39
N LEU A 58 -13.18 -5.32 -6.58
CA LEU A 58 -12.64 -4.42 -5.56
C LEU A 58 -12.94 -2.96 -5.92
N SER A 59 -13.62 -2.22 -5.04
CA SER A 59 -13.89 -0.79 -5.22
C SER A 59 -12.80 0.09 -4.58
N LEU A 60 -12.28 1.03 -5.37
CA LEU A 60 -11.40 2.11 -4.91
C LEU A 60 -12.16 3.42 -4.67
N ASP A 61 -13.50 3.38 -4.69
CA ASP A 61 -14.34 4.58 -4.57
C ASP A 61 -14.15 5.26 -3.20
N GLY A 62 -14.26 6.58 -3.21
CA GLY A 62 -14.02 7.41 -2.02
C GLY A 62 -12.55 7.53 -1.63
N HIS A 63 -11.61 6.96 -2.40
CA HIS A 63 -10.19 7.22 -2.20
C HIS A 63 -9.85 8.69 -2.44
N CYS A 64 -8.99 9.25 -1.59
CA CYS A 64 -8.47 10.59 -1.74
C CYS A 64 -6.98 10.58 -1.41
N ALA A 65 -6.17 10.93 -2.41
CA ALA A 65 -4.73 10.95 -2.29
C ALA A 65 -4.29 11.98 -1.25
N ARG A 66 -3.34 11.59 -0.40
CA ARG A 66 -2.77 12.44 0.66
C ARG A 66 -1.28 12.21 0.85
N GLN A 67 -0.59 13.28 1.21
CA GLN A 67 0.86 13.28 1.43
C GLN A 67 1.20 12.58 2.74
N VAL A 68 2.20 11.69 2.71
CA VAL A 68 2.73 11.07 3.93
C VAL A 68 3.44 12.13 4.77
N THR A 69 3.24 12.07 6.07
CA THR A 69 3.85 13.00 7.05
C THR A 69 4.49 12.21 8.18
N GLY A 70 5.48 12.81 8.87
CA GLY A 70 6.08 12.19 10.06
C GLY A 70 5.06 11.91 11.17
N ARG A 71 4.00 12.73 11.29
CA ARG A 71 2.89 12.47 12.23
C ARG A 71 2.16 11.18 11.85
N MET A 72 1.79 11.01 10.59
CA MET A 72 1.19 9.75 10.13
C MET A 72 2.13 8.59 10.44
N CYS A 73 3.42 8.68 10.10
CA CYS A 73 4.38 7.62 10.41
C CYS A 73 4.39 7.21 11.89
N ARG A 74 4.08 8.12 12.83
CA ARG A 74 3.94 7.83 14.27
C ARG A 74 2.62 7.17 14.67
N GLU A 75 1.53 7.47 13.99
CA GLU A 75 0.18 6.99 14.34
C GLU A 75 -0.10 5.53 13.95
N TYR A 76 0.67 4.96 13.02
CA TYR A 76 0.51 3.58 12.55
C TYR A 76 1.55 2.64 13.15
N ASP A 77 1.18 1.38 13.37
CA ASP A 77 2.07 0.37 13.97
C ASP A 77 3.03 -0.22 12.94
N LEU A 78 2.61 -0.28 11.67
CA LEU A 78 3.36 -0.83 10.55
C LEU A 78 3.19 0.05 9.31
N ILE A 79 4.28 0.28 8.58
CA ILE A 79 4.27 1.01 7.32
C ILE A 79 4.71 0.06 6.21
N LEU A 80 3.86 -0.15 5.22
CA LEU A 80 4.13 -1.01 4.07
C LEU A 80 4.37 -0.17 2.83
N THR A 81 5.45 -0.45 2.09
CA THR A 81 5.80 0.31 0.90
C THR A 81 6.14 -0.56 -0.30
N MET A 82 6.04 0.00 -1.50
CA MET A 82 6.12 -0.76 -2.74
C MET A 82 7.55 -1.11 -3.17
N GLU A 83 8.55 -0.29 -2.83
CA GLU A 83 9.92 -0.40 -3.35
C GLU A 83 10.94 -0.04 -2.26
N LYS A 84 12.14 -0.62 -2.30
CA LYS A 84 13.22 -0.43 -1.33
C LYS A 84 13.67 1.04 -1.27
N ARG A 85 13.64 1.74 -2.40
CA ARG A 85 13.91 3.20 -2.43
C ARG A 85 12.93 4.01 -1.60
N HIS A 86 11.67 3.58 -1.48
CA HIS A 86 10.68 4.27 -0.64
C HIS A 86 10.98 4.12 0.84
N ILE A 87 11.60 3.01 1.27
CA ILE A 87 12.05 2.82 2.65
C ILE A 87 13.03 3.91 3.02
N HIS A 88 13.98 4.22 2.13
CA HIS A 88 14.94 5.30 2.32
C HIS A 88 14.24 6.65 2.46
N SER A 89 13.35 7.00 1.54
CA SER A 89 12.59 8.26 1.60
C SER A 89 11.72 8.38 2.86
N LEU A 90 11.13 7.27 3.34
CA LEU A 90 10.38 7.25 4.59
C LEU A 90 11.30 7.44 5.81
N CYS A 91 12.50 6.86 5.79
CA CYS A 91 13.49 7.07 6.84
C CYS A 91 13.99 8.51 6.89
N ASP A 92 14.03 9.22 5.76
CA ASP A 92 14.38 10.65 5.74
C ASP A 92 13.27 11.51 6.38
N ILE A 93 12.00 11.11 6.24
CA ILE A 93 10.84 11.82 6.80
C ILE A 93 10.67 11.54 8.30
N ALA A 94 10.89 10.29 8.72
CA ALA A 94 10.74 9.82 10.09
C ALA A 94 11.80 8.77 10.42
N PRO A 95 13.03 9.18 10.78
CA PRO A 95 14.14 8.27 11.07
C PRO A 95 13.82 7.26 12.17
N GLU A 96 12.98 7.63 13.13
CA GLU A 96 12.54 6.79 14.24
C GLU A 96 11.76 5.55 13.78
N MET A 97 11.29 5.51 12.53
CA MET A 97 10.42 4.46 12.00
C MET A 97 11.09 3.37 11.18
N ARG A 98 12.42 3.38 11.08
CA ARG A 98 13.17 2.37 10.33
C ARG A 98 12.82 0.94 10.73
N GLY A 99 12.52 0.69 12.01
CA GLY A 99 12.18 -0.64 12.53
C GLY A 99 10.78 -1.16 12.20
N LYS A 100 9.90 -0.33 11.63
CA LYS A 100 8.50 -0.70 11.30
C LYS A 100 8.09 -0.41 9.86
N VAL A 101 9.06 -0.12 8.99
CA VAL A 101 8.84 0.05 7.55
C VAL A 101 9.26 -1.23 6.84
N MET A 102 8.34 -1.85 6.08
CA MET A 102 8.59 -3.09 5.35
C MET A 102 8.07 -3.00 3.92
N LEU A 103 8.57 -3.87 3.05
CA LEU A 103 8.03 -3.97 1.70
C LEU A 103 6.65 -4.64 1.71
N PHE A 104 5.78 -4.21 0.81
CA PHE A 104 4.50 -4.87 0.59
C PHE A 104 4.72 -6.30 0.06
N GLY A 105 5.69 -6.51 -0.85
CA GLY A 105 6.11 -7.85 -1.29
C GLY A 105 7.14 -8.55 -0.38
N HIS A 106 7.19 -8.22 0.92
CA HIS A 106 8.20 -8.77 1.84
C HIS A 106 8.27 -10.30 1.82
N TRP A 107 7.11 -10.96 1.85
CA TRP A 107 6.96 -12.41 1.91
C TRP A 107 7.25 -13.15 0.58
N ASP A 108 7.50 -12.40 -0.50
CA ASP A 108 7.89 -12.91 -1.80
C ASP A 108 9.34 -12.53 -2.11
N ASN A 109 10.27 -12.97 -1.26
CA ASN A 109 11.70 -12.66 -1.35
C ASN A 109 12.00 -11.15 -1.46
N GLU A 110 11.34 -10.35 -0.62
CA GLU A 110 11.46 -8.88 -0.63
C GLU A 110 11.20 -8.25 -2.01
N ARG A 111 10.23 -8.78 -2.76
CA ARG A 111 9.90 -8.30 -4.10
C ARG A 111 9.36 -6.88 -4.06
N GLU A 112 9.91 -6.05 -4.95
CA GLU A 112 9.41 -4.71 -5.21
C GLU A 112 8.20 -4.76 -6.16
N ILE A 113 7.22 -3.89 -5.92
CA ILE A 113 6.02 -3.75 -6.73
C ILE A 113 6.21 -2.57 -7.70
N PRO A 114 6.38 -2.84 -9.01
CA PRO A 114 6.70 -1.81 -10.00
C PRO A 114 5.63 -0.72 -10.07
N ASP A 115 6.02 0.51 -10.41
CA ASP A 115 5.05 1.58 -10.66
C ASP A 115 4.33 1.39 -12.00
N PRO A 116 2.99 1.24 -12.02
CA PRO A 116 2.21 1.13 -13.25
C PRO A 116 1.83 2.49 -13.86
N TYR A 117 2.12 3.61 -13.20
CA TYR A 117 1.63 4.92 -13.62
C TYR A 117 2.01 5.26 -15.07
N ARG A 118 1.00 5.66 -15.87
CA ARG A 118 1.09 5.94 -17.32
C ARG A 118 1.58 4.77 -18.18
N LYS A 119 1.42 3.54 -17.71
CA LYS A 119 1.69 2.32 -18.49
C LYS A 119 0.39 1.70 -19.02
N SER A 120 0.54 0.62 -19.77
CA SER A 120 -0.59 -0.10 -20.37
C SER A 120 -1.45 -0.81 -19.31
N ARG A 121 -2.67 -1.20 -19.70
CA ARG A 121 -3.60 -1.92 -18.82
C ARG A 121 -2.99 -3.23 -18.31
N GLU A 122 -2.23 -3.94 -19.14
CA GLU A 122 -1.56 -5.19 -18.78
C GLU A 122 -0.54 -4.98 -17.66
N ALA A 123 0.12 -3.81 -17.63
CA ALA A 123 1.01 -3.46 -16.53
C ALA A 123 0.25 -3.23 -15.22
N PHE A 124 -0.95 -2.62 -15.27
CA PHE A 124 -1.82 -2.50 -14.10
C PHE A 124 -2.33 -3.87 -13.62
N GLU A 125 -2.69 -4.76 -14.54
CA GLU A 125 -3.13 -6.14 -14.23
C GLU A 125 -2.04 -6.95 -13.52
N ALA A 126 -0.81 -6.88 -14.06
CA ALA A 126 0.35 -7.53 -13.46
C ALA A 126 0.64 -6.98 -12.05
N VAL A 127 0.58 -5.65 -11.88
CA VAL A 127 0.76 -5.00 -10.57
C VAL A 127 -0.37 -5.37 -9.61
N TYR A 128 -1.62 -5.43 -10.06
CA TYR A 128 -2.76 -5.86 -9.25
C TYR A 128 -2.55 -7.28 -8.73
N THR A 129 -2.14 -8.21 -9.60
CA THR A 129 -1.88 -9.61 -9.24
C THR A 129 -0.79 -9.70 -8.16
N LEU A 130 0.29 -8.93 -8.29
CA LEU A 130 1.35 -8.86 -7.28
C LEU A 130 0.84 -8.29 -5.95
N LEU A 131 0.01 -7.24 -5.99
CA LEU A 131 -0.60 -6.65 -4.80
C LEU A 131 -1.55 -7.63 -4.11
N ASP A 132 -2.39 -8.36 -4.85
CA ASP A 132 -3.32 -9.34 -4.29
C ASP A 132 -2.57 -10.47 -3.58
N GLN A 133 -1.59 -11.06 -4.25
CA GLN A 133 -0.74 -12.10 -3.67
C GLN A 133 -0.05 -11.61 -2.39
N SER A 134 0.56 -10.43 -2.44
CA SER A 134 1.25 -9.83 -1.30
C SER A 134 0.30 -9.52 -0.14
N ALA A 135 -0.91 -9.03 -0.43
CA ALA A 135 -1.92 -8.73 0.58
C ALA A 135 -2.40 -10.01 1.30
N ARG A 136 -2.58 -11.12 0.57
CA ARG A 136 -2.90 -12.43 1.17
C ARG A 136 -1.80 -12.91 2.12
N GLN A 137 -0.53 -12.77 1.71
CA GLN A 137 0.62 -13.16 2.54
C GLN A 137 0.69 -12.30 3.82
N TRP A 138 0.50 -10.99 3.69
CA TRP A 138 0.41 -10.10 4.85
C TRP A 138 -0.75 -10.44 5.78
N ALA A 139 -1.94 -10.71 5.23
CA ALA A 139 -3.09 -11.10 6.03
C ALA A 139 -2.79 -12.36 6.86
N GLN A 140 -2.18 -13.38 6.26
CA GLN A 140 -1.78 -14.60 6.98
C GLN A 140 -0.76 -14.31 8.09
N ALA A 141 0.28 -13.53 7.79
CA ALA A 141 1.32 -13.18 8.76
C ALA A 141 0.76 -12.36 9.94
N LEU A 142 -0.15 -11.43 9.68
CA LEU A 142 -0.78 -10.60 10.70
C LEU A 142 -1.70 -11.43 11.60
N LYS A 143 -2.46 -12.38 11.05
CA LYS A 143 -3.28 -13.33 11.81
C LYS A 143 -2.45 -14.19 12.76
N ALA A 144 -1.31 -14.71 12.30
CA ALA A 144 -0.42 -15.54 13.10
C ALA A 144 0.19 -14.81 14.30
N GLN A 145 0.22 -13.46 14.29
CA GLN A 145 0.72 -12.66 15.41
C GLN A 145 -0.38 -12.26 16.41
N GLN A 146 -1.64 -12.61 16.15
CA GLN A 146 -2.77 -12.33 17.03
C GLN A 146 -3.22 -13.55 17.85
N GLY A 147 -2.80 -14.76 17.47
CA GLY A 147 -3.00 -15.99 18.23
C GLY A 147 -1.76 -16.35 19.06
#